data_AF-A0A9F5J8W9-F1
#
_entry.id   AF-A0A9F5J8W9-F1
#
_cell.length_a   1.000
_cell.length_b   1.000
_cell.length_c   1.000
_cell.angle_alpha   90.00
_cell.angle_beta   90.00
_cell.angle_gamma   90.00
#
_symmetry.space_group_name_H-M   'P 1'
#
loop_
_entity.id
_entity.type
_entity.pdbx_description
1 polymer ?
#
loop_
_entity_poly.entity_id
_entity_poly.type
_entity_poly.pdbx_seq_one_letter_code
_entity_poly.pdbx_strand_id
1 'polypeptide(L)'
;MLTYRRETEQKVWEMLDLIKRERENTVAEFRELQRWLEEQEKLLLARMEETEKEIVARRDECLAKQVEELSSLDSLIEEMEEKHQQPSSKLLQDIGRILKKYQVKKPSENPVAFPLELKWRIWDYSDISVFLKGITKQFRDTLKGGLQLQKANVILDPETAHPGLAFSKDHKDVRAVVKDQCLPQNPKRFEIWRFILGCQGFSTGRHCWEITVGRYTKLPLTTDLKRIRVSLNCEGGQVTFSDAETAALLYTFSEAALAGETLLPSFFLNNYACLTLAP
;
A
#
# COMPACT_ATOMS: atom_id res chain seq x y z
N MET A 1 -46.07 23.74 -14.49
CA MET A 1 -45.97 22.27 -14.62
C MET A 1 -44.93 21.84 -15.66
N LEU A 2 -44.96 22.39 -16.89
CA LEU A 2 -43.99 22.04 -17.96
C LEU A 2 -42.54 22.48 -17.66
N THR A 3 -42.34 23.64 -17.02
CA THR A 3 -41.02 24.15 -16.60
C THR A 3 -40.37 23.27 -15.54
N TYR A 4 -41.13 22.94 -14.49
CA TYR A 4 -40.71 22.03 -13.42
C TYR A 4 -40.31 20.64 -13.94
N ARG A 5 -41.06 20.10 -14.91
CA ARG A 5 -40.72 18.83 -15.55
C ARG A 5 -39.37 18.90 -16.26
N ARG A 6 -39.14 19.96 -17.05
CA ARG A 6 -37.88 20.17 -17.78
C ARG A 6 -36.68 20.32 -16.84
N GLU A 7 -36.83 21.10 -15.78
CA GLU A 7 -35.77 21.28 -14.75
C GLU A 7 -35.43 19.96 -14.06
N THR A 8 -36.44 19.14 -13.76
CA THR A 8 -36.24 17.82 -13.16
C THR A 8 -35.51 16.88 -14.12
N GLU A 9 -35.93 16.83 -15.39
CA GLU A 9 -35.27 16.02 -16.42
C GLU A 9 -33.81 16.45 -16.63
N GLN A 10 -33.52 17.75 -16.61
CA GLN A 10 -32.15 18.26 -16.71
C GLN A 10 -31.27 17.80 -15.54
N LYS A 11 -31.74 17.93 -14.30
CA LYS A 11 -30.99 17.48 -13.11
C LYS A 11 -30.71 15.97 -13.16
N VAL A 12 -31.67 15.17 -13.60
CA VAL A 12 -31.47 13.73 -13.78
C VAL A 12 -30.38 13.45 -14.80
N TRP A 13 -30.38 14.15 -15.93
CA TRP A 13 -29.32 14.01 -16.94
C TRP A 13 -27.94 14.38 -16.41
N GLU A 14 -27.82 15.47 -15.66
CA GLU A 14 -26.56 15.89 -15.02
C GLU A 14 -26.04 14.83 -14.04
N MET A 15 -26.92 14.25 -13.22
CA MET A 15 -26.56 13.16 -12.29
C MET A 15 -26.14 11.87 -13.03
N LEU A 16 -26.84 11.52 -14.12
CA LEU A 16 -26.52 10.35 -14.94
C LEU A 16 -25.18 10.50 -15.66
N ASP A 17 -24.89 11.70 -16.14
CA ASP A 17 -23.60 12.01 -16.76
C ASP A 17 -22.45 11.96 -15.73
N LEU A 18 -22.67 12.50 -14.53
CA LEU A 18 -21.69 12.45 -13.45
C LEU A 18 -21.35 11.00 -13.07
N ILE A 19 -22.35 10.15 -12.80
CA ILE A 19 -22.08 8.75 -12.44
C ILE A 19 -21.43 7.96 -13.58
N LYS A 20 -21.70 8.34 -14.84
CA LYS A 20 -21.02 7.75 -16.00
C LYS A 20 -19.54 8.11 -16.01
N ARG A 21 -19.19 9.38 -15.81
CA ARG A 21 -17.80 9.84 -15.71
C ARG A 21 -17.06 9.18 -14.54
N GLU A 22 -17.67 9.13 -13.36
CA GLU A 22 -17.06 8.47 -12.19
C GLU A 22 -16.85 6.96 -12.40
N ARG A 23 -17.75 6.30 -13.14
CA ARG A 23 -17.57 4.90 -13.55
C ARG A 23 -16.37 4.73 -14.47
N GLU A 24 -16.24 5.60 -15.48
CA GLU A 24 -15.12 5.56 -16.42
C GLU A 24 -13.78 5.81 -15.70
N ASN A 25 -13.73 6.81 -14.80
CA ASN A 25 -12.56 7.09 -13.96
C ASN A 25 -12.18 5.88 -13.08
N THR A 26 -13.16 5.32 -12.36
CA THR A 26 -12.93 4.15 -11.50
C THR A 26 -12.36 2.97 -12.31
N VAL A 27 -12.93 2.70 -13.49
CA VAL A 27 -12.45 1.62 -14.36
C VAL A 27 -11.04 1.90 -14.88
N ALA A 28 -10.70 3.15 -15.18
CA ALA A 28 -9.36 3.53 -15.63
C ALA A 28 -8.30 3.26 -14.54
N GLU A 29 -8.55 3.69 -13.29
CA GLU A 29 -7.66 3.47 -12.14
C GLU A 29 -7.40 1.97 -11.90
N PHE A 30 -8.45 1.14 -11.90
CA PHE A 30 -8.28 -0.30 -11.75
C PHE A 30 -7.48 -0.93 -12.90
N ARG A 31 -7.71 -0.50 -14.15
CA ARG A 31 -6.97 -1.00 -15.32
C ARG A 31 -5.51 -0.57 -15.31
N GLU A 32 -5.20 0.60 -14.79
CA GLU A 32 -3.81 1.04 -14.59
C GLU A 32 -3.10 0.15 -13.58
N LEU A 33 -3.71 -0.07 -12.41
CA LEU A 33 -3.17 -0.97 -11.39
C LEU A 33 -2.97 -2.40 -11.93
N GLN A 34 -3.96 -2.94 -12.67
CA GLN A 34 -3.86 -4.27 -13.29
C GLN A 34 -2.69 -4.37 -14.26
N ARG A 35 -2.54 -3.41 -15.18
CA ARG A 35 -1.42 -3.39 -16.14
C ARG A 35 -0.08 -3.35 -15.44
N TRP A 36 0.07 -2.48 -14.43
CA TRP A 36 1.30 -2.40 -13.66
C TRP A 36 1.62 -3.72 -12.95
N LEU A 37 0.63 -4.37 -12.31
CA LEU A 37 0.83 -5.67 -11.66
C LEU A 37 1.26 -6.76 -12.65
N GLU A 38 0.63 -6.82 -13.83
CA GLU A 38 1.02 -7.76 -14.90
C GLU A 38 2.46 -7.52 -15.39
N GLU A 39 2.88 -6.26 -15.49
CA GLU A 39 4.27 -5.91 -15.85
C GLU A 39 5.27 -6.36 -14.77
N GLN A 40 4.96 -6.14 -13.49
CA GLN A 40 5.82 -6.58 -12.39
C GLN A 40 5.90 -8.11 -12.30
N GLU A 41 4.79 -8.82 -12.53
CA GLU A 41 4.77 -10.28 -12.58
C GLU A 41 5.68 -10.80 -13.70
N LYS A 42 5.54 -10.27 -14.93
CA LYS A 42 6.40 -10.65 -16.07
C LYS A 42 7.87 -10.40 -15.79
N LEU A 43 8.21 -9.26 -15.17
CA LEU A 43 9.59 -8.92 -14.82
C LEU A 43 10.19 -9.92 -13.82
N LEU A 44 9.43 -10.29 -12.78
CA LEU A 44 9.88 -11.25 -11.78
C LEU A 44 10.06 -12.65 -12.38
N LEU A 45 9.11 -13.10 -13.21
CA LEU A 45 9.17 -14.39 -13.91
C LEU A 45 10.37 -14.46 -14.86
N ALA A 46 10.63 -13.42 -15.65
CA ALA A 46 11.80 -13.37 -16.53
C ALA A 46 13.12 -13.47 -15.76
N ARG A 47 13.20 -12.84 -14.58
CA ARG A 47 14.38 -12.92 -13.71
C ARG A 47 14.59 -14.32 -13.14
N MET A 48 13.51 -15.01 -12.79
CA MET A 48 13.53 -16.40 -12.35
C MET A 48 13.96 -17.33 -13.50
N GLU A 49 13.41 -17.15 -14.70
CA GLU A 49 13.78 -17.93 -15.89
C GLU A 49 15.27 -17.78 -16.23
N GLU A 50 15.83 -16.58 -16.12
CA GLU A 50 17.26 -16.37 -16.32
C GLU A 50 18.11 -17.11 -15.27
N THR A 51 17.63 -17.15 -14.03
CA THR A 51 18.29 -17.92 -12.97
C THR A 51 18.23 -19.43 -13.24
N GLU A 52 17.10 -19.92 -13.75
CA GLU A 52 16.95 -21.32 -14.18
C GLU A 52 17.91 -21.66 -15.32
N LYS A 53 18.00 -20.80 -16.34
CA LYS A 53 18.96 -20.96 -17.45
C LYS A 53 20.41 -21.00 -16.95
N GLU A 54 20.77 -20.13 -16.01
CA GLU A 54 22.12 -20.14 -15.41
C GLU A 54 22.40 -21.45 -14.66
N ILE A 55 21.43 -21.98 -13.90
CA ILE A 55 21.56 -23.28 -13.21
C ILE A 55 21.76 -24.42 -14.20
N VAL A 56 20.95 -24.44 -15.27
CA VAL A 56 21.02 -25.47 -16.33
C VAL A 56 22.37 -25.40 -17.06
N ALA A 57 22.81 -24.20 -17.44
CA ALA A 57 24.10 -24.02 -18.11
C ALA A 57 25.28 -24.50 -17.24
N ARG A 58 25.24 -24.21 -15.93
CA ARG A 58 26.25 -24.69 -14.97
C ARG A 58 26.26 -26.20 -14.82
N ARG A 59 25.07 -26.83 -14.78
CA ARG A 59 24.94 -28.29 -14.79
C ARG A 59 25.59 -28.88 -16.04
N ASP A 60 25.28 -28.32 -17.21
CA ASP A 60 25.77 -28.85 -18.49
C ASP A 60 27.29 -28.70 -18.62
N GLU A 61 27.85 -27.57 -18.17
CA GLU A 61 29.30 -27.37 -18.10
C GLU A 61 29.98 -28.38 -17.18
N CYS A 62 29.39 -28.68 -16.02
CA CYS A 62 29.90 -29.68 -15.10
C CYS A 62 29.87 -31.10 -15.70
N LEU A 63 28.74 -31.49 -16.30
CA LEU A 63 28.59 -32.80 -16.94
C LEU A 63 29.56 -32.97 -18.11
N ALA A 64 29.78 -31.94 -18.92
CA ALA A 64 30.74 -31.98 -20.02
C ALA A 64 32.16 -32.28 -19.53
N LYS A 65 32.61 -31.59 -18.46
CA LYS A 65 33.93 -31.83 -17.85
C LYS A 65 34.06 -33.27 -17.34
N GLN A 66 33.02 -33.80 -16.71
CA GLN A 66 33.00 -35.20 -16.24
C GLN A 66 33.08 -36.20 -17.40
N VAL A 67 32.37 -35.96 -18.51
CA VAL A 67 32.43 -36.81 -19.71
C VAL A 67 33.82 -36.79 -20.35
N GLU A 68 34.47 -35.62 -20.41
CA GLU A 68 35.85 -35.50 -20.90
C GLU A 68 36.84 -36.27 -20.00
N GLU A 69 36.67 -36.17 -18.68
CA GLU A 69 37.48 -36.91 -17.71
C GLU A 69 37.31 -38.43 -17.85
N LEU A 70 36.06 -38.90 -17.96
CA LEU A 70 35.72 -40.32 -18.21
C LEU A 70 36.33 -40.81 -19.52
N SER A 71 36.15 -40.08 -20.62
CA SER A 71 36.74 -40.45 -21.92
C SER A 71 38.28 -40.51 -21.86
N SER A 72 38.90 -39.62 -21.10
CA SER A 72 40.35 -39.67 -20.87
C SER A 72 40.77 -40.85 -19.99
N LEU A 73 39.94 -41.29 -19.04
CA LEU A 73 40.21 -42.49 -18.24
C LEU A 73 40.02 -43.76 -19.09
N ASP A 74 38.98 -43.82 -19.92
CA ASP A 74 38.71 -44.94 -20.82
C ASP A 74 39.87 -45.15 -21.80
N SER A 75 40.37 -44.07 -22.43
CA SER A 75 41.54 -44.18 -23.32
C SER A 75 42.83 -44.61 -22.60
N LEU A 76 43.00 -44.27 -21.32
CA LEU A 76 44.09 -44.76 -20.47
C LEU A 76 43.94 -46.25 -20.17
N ILE A 77 42.72 -46.72 -19.90
CA ILE A 77 42.41 -48.13 -19.69
C ILE A 77 42.72 -48.93 -20.96
N GLU A 78 42.27 -48.47 -22.12
CA GLU A 78 42.57 -49.09 -23.42
C GLU A 78 44.09 -49.16 -23.67
N GLU A 79 44.83 -48.06 -23.43
CA GLU A 79 46.31 -48.03 -23.58
C GLU A 79 46.99 -49.06 -22.65
N MET A 80 46.47 -49.25 -21.43
CA MET A 80 46.99 -50.24 -20.49
C MET A 80 46.66 -51.68 -20.93
N GLU A 81 45.44 -51.94 -21.39
CA GLU A 81 45.00 -53.25 -21.88
C GLU A 81 45.79 -53.69 -23.12
N GLU A 82 46.01 -52.79 -24.08
CA GLU A 82 46.85 -53.06 -25.25
C GLU A 82 48.30 -53.39 -24.86
N LYS A 83 48.87 -52.63 -23.91
CA LYS A 83 50.26 -52.83 -23.47
C LYS A 83 50.42 -54.13 -22.68
N HIS A 84 49.40 -54.56 -21.94
CA HIS A 84 49.41 -55.84 -21.24
C HIS A 84 49.55 -57.04 -22.20
N GLN A 85 48.99 -56.95 -23.41
CA GLN A 85 49.07 -58.00 -24.43
C GLN A 85 50.45 -58.09 -25.12
N GLN A 86 51.37 -57.16 -24.87
CA GLN A 86 52.69 -57.12 -25.53
C GLN A 86 53.76 -57.94 -24.77
N PRO A 87 54.83 -58.40 -25.45
CA PRO A 87 55.96 -59.06 -24.79
C PRO A 87 56.63 -58.14 -23.76
N SER A 88 57.10 -58.72 -22.65
CA SER A 88 57.63 -57.96 -21.49
C SER A 88 58.74 -56.96 -21.84
N SER A 89 59.54 -57.23 -22.88
CA SER A 89 60.60 -56.35 -23.34
C SER A 89 60.11 -55.01 -23.90
N LYS A 90 58.94 -54.98 -24.55
CA LYS A 90 58.32 -53.73 -25.03
C LYS A 90 57.57 -52.99 -23.93
N LEU A 91 56.90 -53.74 -23.05
CA LEU A 91 56.20 -53.16 -21.89
C LEU A 91 57.17 -52.35 -21.00
N LEU A 92 58.35 -52.91 -20.70
CA LEU A 92 59.34 -52.28 -19.84
C LEU A 92 59.95 -50.99 -20.41
N GLN A 93 59.91 -50.78 -21.74
CA GLN A 93 60.38 -49.54 -22.36
C GLN A 93 59.40 -48.38 -22.14
N ASP A 94 58.09 -48.65 -22.15
CA ASP A 94 57.06 -47.60 -22.20
C ASP A 94 56.34 -47.35 -20.85
N ILE A 95 56.43 -48.29 -19.90
CA ILE A 95 55.63 -48.27 -18.66
C ILE A 95 55.85 -47.01 -17.80
N GLY A 96 57.06 -46.46 -17.78
CA GLY A 96 57.37 -45.24 -17.03
C GLY A 96 56.63 -44.01 -17.56
N ARG A 97 56.34 -43.96 -18.87
CA ARG A 97 55.62 -42.86 -19.51
C ARG A 97 54.12 -42.91 -19.16
N ILE A 98 53.56 -44.11 -19.14
CA ILE A 98 52.14 -44.36 -18.80
C ILE A 98 51.90 -44.07 -17.31
N LEU A 99 52.78 -44.56 -16.42
CA LEU A 99 52.68 -44.28 -14.98
C LEU A 99 52.80 -42.78 -14.67
N LYS A 100 53.58 -42.03 -15.45
CA LYS A 100 53.67 -40.58 -15.31
C LYS A 100 52.38 -39.86 -15.72
N LYS A 101 51.65 -40.36 -16.73
CA LYS A 101 50.31 -39.84 -17.08
C LYS A 101 49.32 -40.07 -15.94
N TYR A 102 49.40 -41.22 -15.26
CA TYR A 102 48.54 -41.57 -14.12
C TYR A 102 48.76 -40.66 -12.89
N GLN A 103 50.03 -40.39 -12.54
CA GLN A 103 50.36 -39.59 -11.34
C GLN A 103 49.97 -38.11 -11.41
N VAL A 104 49.69 -37.57 -12.60
CA VAL A 104 49.35 -36.15 -12.80
C VAL A 104 47.86 -35.88 -12.57
N LYS A 105 46.98 -36.89 -12.66
CA LYS A 105 45.53 -36.72 -12.44
C LYS A 105 45.23 -36.66 -10.94
N LYS A 106 45.15 -35.44 -10.38
CA LYS A 106 44.52 -35.20 -9.07
C LYS A 106 43.04 -35.61 -9.14
N PRO A 107 42.46 -36.14 -8.04
CA PRO A 107 41.01 -36.29 -7.95
C PRO A 107 40.37 -34.91 -8.16
N SER A 108 39.38 -34.80 -9.05
CA SER A 108 38.67 -33.54 -9.23
C SER A 108 38.05 -33.13 -7.88
N GLU A 109 38.13 -31.84 -7.54
CA GLU A 109 37.32 -31.31 -6.45
C GLU A 109 35.83 -31.50 -6.76
N ASN A 110 35.04 -31.58 -5.70
CA ASN A 110 33.63 -31.98 -5.70
C ASN A 110 32.84 -31.34 -6.85
N PRO A 111 32.34 -32.11 -7.83
CA PRO A 111 31.88 -31.57 -9.11
C PRO A 111 30.66 -30.64 -9.04
N VAL A 112 29.89 -30.67 -7.94
CA VAL A 112 28.58 -29.99 -7.84
C VAL A 112 28.59 -28.85 -6.81
N ALA A 113 29.63 -28.03 -6.78
CA ALA A 113 29.61 -26.80 -5.98
C ALA A 113 28.95 -25.66 -6.77
N PHE A 114 27.61 -25.58 -6.71
CA PHE A 114 26.90 -24.40 -7.23
C PHE A 114 27.35 -23.13 -6.48
N PRO A 115 27.53 -22.00 -7.19
CA PRO A 115 27.81 -20.70 -6.58
C PRO A 115 26.78 -20.38 -5.49
N LEU A 116 27.24 -19.88 -4.34
CA LEU A 116 26.35 -19.50 -3.24
C LEU A 116 25.39 -18.39 -3.70
N GLU A 117 25.82 -17.53 -4.62
CA GLU A 117 25.07 -16.46 -5.24
C GLU A 117 23.74 -16.94 -5.85
N LEU A 118 23.72 -18.13 -6.45
CA LEU A 118 22.49 -18.72 -7.00
C LEU A 118 21.52 -19.15 -5.89
N LYS A 119 22.05 -19.72 -4.80
CA LYS A 119 21.24 -20.08 -3.63
C LYS A 119 20.63 -18.85 -2.97
N TRP A 120 21.42 -17.77 -2.83
CA TRP A 120 20.94 -16.50 -2.31
C TRP A 120 19.80 -15.93 -3.16
N ARG A 121 19.92 -15.91 -4.50
CA ARG A 121 18.83 -15.45 -5.39
C ARG A 121 17.53 -16.26 -5.22
N ILE A 122 17.62 -17.58 -5.09
CA ILE A 122 16.45 -18.44 -4.86
C ILE A 122 15.77 -18.11 -3.53
N TRP A 123 16.56 -17.83 -2.49
CA TRP A 123 16.02 -17.38 -1.21
C TRP A 123 15.40 -15.98 -1.30
N ASP A 124 16.02 -15.04 -2.03
CA ASP A 124 15.44 -13.71 -2.27
C ASP A 124 14.07 -13.81 -2.95
N TYR A 125 13.90 -14.70 -3.94
CA TYR A 125 12.60 -14.95 -4.56
C TYR A 125 11.56 -15.50 -3.57
N SER A 126 12.00 -16.35 -2.64
CA SER A 126 11.14 -16.88 -1.59
C SER A 126 10.66 -15.77 -0.66
N ASP A 127 11.55 -14.86 -0.27
CA ASP A 127 11.24 -13.70 0.55
C ASP A 127 10.29 -12.72 -0.15
N ILE A 128 10.52 -12.44 -1.45
CA ILE A 128 9.62 -11.63 -2.29
C ILE A 128 8.19 -12.19 -2.25
N SER A 129 8.02 -13.51 -2.28
CA SER A 129 6.68 -14.12 -2.21
C SER A 129 5.96 -13.83 -0.88
N VAL A 130 6.70 -13.73 0.24
CA VAL A 130 6.16 -13.38 1.55
C VAL A 130 5.81 -11.90 1.59
N PHE A 131 6.69 -11.05 1.09
CA PHE A 131 6.45 -9.61 0.93
C PHE A 131 5.17 -9.32 0.12
N LEU A 132 5.01 -9.96 -1.05
CA LEU A 132 3.83 -9.80 -1.90
C LEU A 132 2.55 -10.21 -1.18
N LYS A 133 2.55 -11.32 -0.42
CA LYS A 133 1.39 -11.74 0.38
C LYS A 133 1.01 -10.69 1.43
N GLY A 134 2.01 -10.10 2.09
CA GLY A 134 1.83 -9.03 3.07
C GLY A 134 1.16 -7.80 2.47
N ILE A 135 1.74 -7.25 1.40
CA ILE A 135 1.19 -6.07 0.71
C ILE A 135 -0.20 -6.36 0.13
N THR A 136 -0.42 -7.54 -0.47
CA THR A 136 -1.74 -7.88 -1.03
C THR A 136 -2.81 -7.95 0.07
N LYS A 137 -2.46 -8.45 1.26
CA LYS A 137 -3.37 -8.43 2.41
C LYS A 137 -3.70 -6.99 2.81
N GLN A 138 -2.69 -6.16 3.03
CA GLN A 138 -2.86 -4.75 3.39
C GLN A 138 -3.73 -4.01 2.36
N PHE A 139 -3.43 -4.14 1.07
CA PHE A 139 -4.19 -3.53 -0.01
C PHE A 139 -5.67 -3.94 0.01
N ARG A 140 -5.98 -5.24 0.21
CA ARG A 140 -7.36 -5.71 0.31
C ARG A 140 -8.11 -5.13 1.49
N ASP A 141 -7.44 -5.05 2.64
CA ASP A 141 -8.05 -4.52 3.87
C ASP A 141 -8.32 -3.01 3.72
N THR A 142 -7.35 -2.25 3.21
CA THR A 142 -7.49 -0.82 2.90
C THR A 142 -8.56 -0.56 1.85
N LEU A 143 -8.60 -1.33 0.75
CA LEU A 143 -9.60 -1.17 -0.30
C LEU A 143 -11.01 -1.44 0.22
N LYS A 144 -11.22 -2.49 1.02
CA LYS A 144 -12.52 -2.78 1.64
C LYS A 144 -12.96 -1.66 2.57
N GLY A 145 -12.05 -1.16 3.41
CA GLY A 145 -12.31 -0.04 4.32
C GLY A 145 -12.64 1.25 3.57
N GLY A 146 -11.90 1.53 2.49
CA GLY A 146 -12.12 2.68 1.61
C GLY A 146 -13.44 2.61 0.87
N LEU A 147 -13.91 1.44 0.41
CA LEU A 147 -15.18 1.34 -0.33
C LEU A 147 -16.40 1.68 0.53
N GLN A 148 -16.34 1.45 1.85
CA GLN A 148 -17.45 1.72 2.75
C GLN A 148 -17.34 3.13 3.36
N LEU A 149 -18.33 3.99 3.10
CA LEU A 149 -18.44 5.25 3.81
C LEU A 149 -19.04 5.01 5.20
N GLN A 150 -18.29 5.39 6.23
CA GLN A 150 -18.66 5.19 7.63
C GLN A 150 -19.26 6.47 8.20
N LYS A 151 -20.46 6.38 8.78
CA LYS A 151 -21.03 7.50 9.53
C LYS A 151 -20.38 7.53 10.91
N ALA A 152 -19.60 8.57 11.18
CA ALA A 152 -18.85 8.70 12.41
C ALA A 152 -19.67 9.40 13.51
N ASN A 153 -19.71 8.77 14.69
CA ASN A 153 -20.32 9.35 15.88
C ASN A 153 -19.29 10.24 16.62
N VAL A 154 -19.09 11.47 16.12
CA VAL A 154 -18.12 12.40 16.73
C VAL A 154 -18.63 12.90 18.09
N ILE A 155 -17.80 12.84 19.11
CA ILE A 155 -18.05 13.33 20.47
C ILE A 155 -17.01 14.39 20.79
N LEU A 156 -17.43 15.52 21.37
CA LEU A 156 -16.53 16.62 21.72
C LEU A 156 -15.75 16.31 23.00
N ASP A 157 -14.48 16.70 23.04
CA ASP A 157 -13.59 16.47 24.18
C ASP A 157 -13.53 17.70 25.12
N PRO A 158 -14.16 17.65 26.32
CA PRO A 158 -14.15 18.75 27.27
C PRO A 158 -12.76 19.06 27.86
N GLU A 159 -11.81 18.12 27.78
CA GLU A 159 -10.44 18.35 28.24
C GLU A 159 -9.70 19.35 27.35
N THR A 160 -10.03 19.35 26.05
CA THR A 160 -9.43 20.27 25.05
C THR A 160 -10.16 21.61 24.99
N ALA A 161 -11.42 21.64 25.42
CA ALA A 161 -12.33 22.77 25.27
C ALA A 161 -11.84 24.08 25.90
N HIS A 162 -11.87 25.18 25.15
CA HIS A 162 -11.66 26.51 25.73
C HIS A 162 -12.69 26.83 26.83
N PRO A 163 -12.31 27.51 27.95
CA PRO A 163 -13.21 27.83 29.06
C PRO A 163 -14.50 28.58 28.69
N GLY A 164 -14.43 29.44 27.67
CA GLY A 164 -15.56 30.13 27.06
C GLY A 164 -16.51 29.28 26.19
N LEU A 165 -16.44 27.95 26.26
CA LEU A 165 -17.34 27.02 25.56
C LEU A 165 -18.12 26.17 26.55
N ALA A 166 -19.44 26.14 26.41
CA ALA A 166 -20.34 25.31 27.22
C ALA A 166 -20.95 24.19 26.37
N PHE A 167 -21.12 23.01 26.97
CA PHE A 167 -21.51 21.79 26.26
C PHE A 167 -22.75 21.13 26.86
N SER A 168 -23.47 20.35 26.05
CA SER A 168 -24.50 19.42 26.53
C SER A 168 -23.87 18.22 27.24
N LYS A 169 -24.68 17.48 28.01
CA LYS A 169 -24.23 16.30 28.78
C LYS A 169 -23.72 15.15 27.89
N ASP A 170 -24.23 15.04 26.67
CA ASP A 170 -23.81 14.04 25.68
C ASP A 170 -22.60 14.50 24.84
N HIS A 171 -22.09 15.70 25.10
CA HIS A 171 -20.94 16.31 24.40
C HIS A 171 -21.15 16.38 22.87
N LYS A 172 -22.41 16.60 22.45
CA LYS A 172 -22.81 16.78 21.05
C LYS A 172 -23.12 18.23 20.71
N ASP A 173 -23.57 19.02 21.68
CA ASP A 173 -23.81 20.44 21.53
C ASP A 173 -22.69 21.25 22.16
N VAL A 174 -22.30 22.32 21.50
CA VAL A 174 -21.39 23.33 22.02
C VAL A 174 -21.93 24.73 21.70
N ARG A 175 -21.80 25.64 22.66
CA ARG A 175 -22.09 27.06 22.48
C ARG A 175 -21.00 27.93 23.08
N ALA A 176 -20.69 29.04 22.41
CA ALA A 176 -19.83 30.07 22.97
C ALA A 176 -20.57 30.85 24.06
N VAL A 177 -19.97 30.97 25.23
CA VAL A 177 -20.48 31.77 26.35
C VAL A 177 -19.67 33.06 26.51
N VAL A 178 -20.31 34.10 27.04
CA VAL A 178 -19.71 35.43 27.20
C VAL A 178 -18.63 35.45 28.28
N LYS A 179 -18.87 34.71 29.38
CA LYS A 179 -17.94 34.61 30.50
C LYS A 179 -17.34 33.22 30.54
N ASP A 180 -16.02 33.18 30.62
CA ASP A 180 -15.27 31.93 30.77
C ASP A 180 -15.70 31.17 32.03
N GLN A 181 -15.79 29.86 31.89
CA GLN A 181 -16.06 28.97 33.01
C GLN A 181 -14.79 28.75 33.84
N CYS A 182 -14.95 28.64 35.15
CA CYS A 182 -13.86 28.25 36.03
C CYS A 182 -13.61 26.74 35.90
N LEU A 183 -12.74 26.36 34.96
CA LEU A 183 -12.33 24.98 34.73
C LEU A 183 -10.93 24.72 35.34
N PRO A 184 -10.64 23.48 35.77
CA PRO A 184 -9.30 23.12 36.22
C PRO A 184 -8.28 23.25 35.08
N GLN A 185 -7.05 23.58 35.47
CA GLN A 185 -5.91 23.64 34.57
C GLN A 185 -5.69 22.28 33.88
N ASN A 186 -5.54 22.30 32.56
CA ASN A 186 -5.28 21.10 31.76
C ASN A 186 -4.40 21.48 30.56
N PRO A 187 -3.22 20.86 30.38
CA PRO A 187 -2.30 21.21 29.30
C PRO A 187 -2.84 20.95 27.89
N LYS A 188 -3.88 20.11 27.73
CA LYS A 188 -4.55 19.90 26.44
C LYS A 188 -5.52 21.01 26.08
N ARG A 189 -5.84 21.91 27.01
CA ARG A 189 -6.89 22.91 26.86
C ARG A 189 -6.42 24.07 26.00
N PHE A 190 -7.26 24.48 25.05
CA PHE A 190 -7.02 25.75 24.36
C PHE A 190 -7.34 26.93 25.27
N GLU A 191 -6.35 27.77 25.57
CA GLU A 191 -6.51 28.91 26.49
C GLU A 191 -6.82 30.23 25.78
N ILE A 192 -6.38 30.37 24.53
CA ILE A 192 -6.45 31.65 23.79
C ILE A 192 -7.65 31.68 22.86
N TRP A 193 -7.83 30.61 22.09
CA TRP A 193 -8.82 30.52 21.03
C TRP A 193 -9.93 29.55 21.41
N ARG A 194 -11.17 29.87 21.03
CA ARG A 194 -12.37 29.06 21.31
C ARG A 194 -12.44 27.80 20.44
N PHE A 195 -11.40 26.98 20.52
CA PHE A 195 -11.32 25.67 19.90
C PHE A 195 -11.81 24.58 20.86
N ILE A 196 -12.25 23.49 20.24
CA ILE A 196 -12.45 22.20 20.86
C ILE A 196 -12.16 21.10 19.82
N LEU A 197 -11.62 19.96 20.28
CA LEU A 197 -11.42 18.77 19.46
C LEU A 197 -12.50 17.72 19.71
N GLY A 198 -12.67 16.82 18.75
CA GLY A 198 -13.35 15.55 18.98
C GLY A 198 -12.46 14.56 19.74
N CYS A 199 -13.07 13.63 20.48
CA CYS A 199 -12.34 12.59 21.22
C CYS A 199 -11.69 11.55 20.29
N GLN A 200 -12.28 11.30 19.12
CA GLN A 200 -11.84 10.25 18.20
C GLN A 200 -11.02 10.84 17.05
N GLY A 201 -9.81 10.32 16.87
CA GLY A 201 -8.99 10.54 15.69
C GLY A 201 -9.26 9.47 14.63
N PHE A 202 -9.11 9.85 13.35
CA PHE A 202 -9.32 8.99 12.21
C PHE A 202 -8.03 8.89 11.38
N SER A 203 -7.52 7.68 11.20
CA SER A 203 -6.27 7.41 10.46
C SER A 203 -6.46 6.54 9.22
N THR A 204 -7.61 5.86 9.10
CA THR A 204 -7.92 4.96 7.98
C THR A 204 -9.41 5.01 7.65
N GLY A 205 -9.74 4.70 6.40
CA GLY A 205 -11.10 4.63 5.87
C GLY A 205 -11.70 5.99 5.48
N ARG A 206 -12.97 5.93 5.06
CA ARG A 206 -13.77 7.11 4.76
C ARG A 206 -14.83 7.32 5.81
N HIS A 207 -14.84 8.52 6.39
CA HIS A 207 -15.74 8.89 7.48
C HIS A 207 -16.57 10.09 7.08
N CYS A 208 -17.82 10.15 7.53
CA CYS A 208 -18.61 11.36 7.44
C CYS A 208 -19.41 11.63 8.70
N TRP A 209 -19.54 12.90 9.05
CA TRP A 209 -20.41 13.37 10.11
C TRP A 209 -21.07 14.69 9.68
N GLU A 210 -22.17 15.02 10.34
CA GLU A 210 -22.92 16.24 10.06
C GLU A 210 -22.91 17.14 11.28
N ILE A 211 -22.82 18.44 11.02
CA ILE A 211 -22.90 19.50 12.02
C ILE A 211 -24.03 20.45 11.65
N THR A 212 -24.92 20.69 12.60
CA THR A 212 -25.89 21.78 12.50
C THR A 212 -25.24 23.02 13.09
N VAL A 213 -25.27 24.12 12.34
CA VAL A 213 -24.73 25.41 12.75
C VAL A 213 -25.87 26.36 13.12
N GLY A 214 -25.68 27.11 14.20
CA GLY A 214 -26.64 28.13 14.64
C GLY A 214 -26.71 29.34 13.71
N ARG A 215 -27.67 30.25 13.97
CA ARG A 215 -28.02 31.41 13.12
C ARG A 215 -26.89 32.44 12.84
N TYR A 216 -25.71 32.29 13.42
CA TYR A 216 -24.61 33.25 13.32
C TYR A 216 -23.31 32.61 12.80
N THR A 217 -23.34 32.03 11.61
CA THR A 217 -22.12 31.70 10.87
C THR A 217 -21.78 32.83 9.90
N LYS A 218 -20.66 33.52 10.13
CA LYS A 218 -20.04 34.43 9.14
C LYS A 218 -19.35 33.61 8.04
N LEU A 219 -20.12 32.88 7.25
CA LEU A 219 -19.64 32.30 5.99
C LEU A 219 -20.28 33.09 4.84
N PRO A 220 -19.50 33.56 3.85
CA PRO A 220 -20.04 34.26 2.69
C PRO A 220 -20.71 33.23 1.78
N LEU A 221 -21.91 32.80 2.14
CA LEU A 221 -22.68 31.82 1.40
C LEU A 221 -23.98 32.46 0.92
N THR A 222 -24.38 32.11 -0.31
CA THR A 222 -25.61 32.58 -0.98
C THR A 222 -26.89 31.98 -0.39
N THR A 223 -26.77 31.04 0.55
CA THR A 223 -27.88 30.30 1.18
C THR A 223 -27.72 30.22 2.69
N ASP A 224 -28.84 30.09 3.41
CA ASP A 224 -28.88 29.82 4.85
C ASP A 224 -28.32 28.42 5.13
N LEU A 225 -27.00 28.30 5.21
CA LEU A 225 -26.32 27.04 5.52
C LEU A 225 -26.62 26.65 6.97
N LYS A 226 -27.53 25.69 7.17
CA LYS A 226 -27.93 25.19 8.49
C LYS A 226 -27.17 23.95 8.90
N ARG A 227 -26.76 23.13 7.93
CA ARG A 227 -26.16 21.83 8.18
C ARG A 227 -25.05 21.54 7.19
N ILE A 228 -23.88 21.22 7.72
CA ILE A 228 -22.69 20.90 6.94
C ILE A 228 -22.39 19.43 7.12
N ARG A 229 -22.23 18.72 6.02
CA ARG A 229 -21.65 17.38 6.00
C ARG A 229 -20.16 17.51 5.77
N VAL A 230 -19.39 16.96 6.72
CA VAL A 230 -17.95 16.79 6.59
C VAL A 230 -17.69 15.35 6.16
N SER A 231 -16.91 15.17 5.10
CA SER A 231 -16.48 13.86 4.62
C SER A 231 -14.96 13.82 4.58
N LEU A 232 -14.38 12.88 5.33
CA LEU A 232 -12.95 12.65 5.44
C LEU A 232 -12.59 11.37 4.68
N ASN A 233 -11.60 11.47 3.79
CA ASN A 233 -10.95 10.34 3.14
C ASN A 233 -9.50 10.27 3.65
N CYS A 234 -9.23 9.37 4.59
CA CYS A 234 -7.93 9.24 5.24
C CYS A 234 -6.84 8.80 4.24
N GLU A 235 -7.13 7.81 3.39
CA GLU A 235 -6.18 7.32 2.39
C GLU A 235 -5.89 8.35 1.30
N GLY A 236 -6.90 9.16 0.94
CA GLY A 236 -6.75 10.21 -0.06
C GLY A 236 -6.21 11.54 0.48
N GLY A 237 -5.99 11.67 1.79
CA GLY A 237 -5.58 12.93 2.42
C GLY A 237 -6.55 14.07 2.12
N GLN A 238 -7.86 13.79 2.07
CA GLN A 238 -8.87 14.72 1.57
C GLN A 238 -10.01 14.94 2.58
N VAL A 239 -10.40 16.19 2.77
CA VAL A 239 -11.57 16.60 3.56
C VAL A 239 -12.49 17.45 2.70
N THR A 240 -13.75 17.04 2.60
CA THR A 240 -14.78 17.72 1.83
C THR A 240 -15.89 18.23 2.74
N PHE A 241 -16.26 19.49 2.55
CA PHE A 241 -17.38 20.16 3.19
C PHE A 241 -18.49 20.37 2.17
N SER A 242 -19.70 19.95 2.51
CA SER A 242 -20.87 20.08 1.66
C SER A 242 -22.09 20.51 2.45
N ASP A 243 -23.03 21.18 1.81
CA ASP A 243 -24.35 21.43 2.37
C ASP A 243 -25.09 20.10 2.46
N ALA A 244 -25.49 19.71 3.67
CA ALA A 244 -26.15 18.42 3.91
C ALA A 244 -27.59 18.39 3.36
N GLU A 245 -28.21 19.53 3.07
CA GLU A 245 -29.59 19.62 2.57
C GLU A 245 -29.64 19.60 1.04
N THR A 246 -28.70 20.29 0.39
CA THR A 246 -28.66 20.41 -1.08
C THR A 246 -27.62 19.52 -1.74
N ALA A 247 -26.74 18.89 -0.96
CA ALA A 247 -25.53 18.20 -1.42
C ALA A 247 -24.57 19.11 -2.22
N ALA A 248 -24.72 20.44 -2.13
CA ALA A 248 -23.83 21.37 -2.80
C ALA A 248 -22.44 21.33 -2.15
N LEU A 249 -21.40 21.20 -2.98
CA LEU A 249 -20.01 21.27 -2.54
C LEU A 249 -19.72 22.69 -2.05
N LEU A 250 -19.20 22.81 -0.82
CA LEU A 250 -18.76 24.08 -0.26
C LEU A 250 -17.26 24.26 -0.48
N TYR A 251 -16.47 23.23 -0.10
CA TYR A 251 -15.02 23.26 -0.22
C TYR A 251 -14.42 21.86 -0.14
N THR A 252 -13.31 21.64 -0.84
CA THR A 252 -12.49 20.43 -0.69
C THR A 252 -11.06 20.85 -0.38
N PHE A 253 -10.52 20.33 0.70
CA PHE A 253 -9.11 20.38 1.02
C PHE A 253 -8.46 19.05 0.67
N SER A 254 -7.33 19.07 -0.02
CA SER A 254 -6.62 17.85 -0.42
C SER A 254 -5.12 18.07 -0.25
N GLU A 255 -4.49 17.26 0.59
CA GLU A 255 -3.06 17.33 0.85
C GLU A 255 -2.51 15.92 1.08
N ALA A 256 -1.63 15.48 0.18
CA ALA A 256 -1.08 14.12 0.21
C ALA A 256 -0.30 13.82 1.50
N ALA A 257 0.29 14.85 2.14
CA ALA A 257 1.00 14.70 3.41
C ALA A 257 0.08 14.30 4.58
N LEU A 258 -1.25 14.45 4.45
CA LEU A 258 -2.19 13.99 5.47
C LEU A 258 -2.53 12.50 5.34
N ALA A 259 -2.15 11.84 4.25
CA ALA A 259 -2.44 10.42 4.08
C ALA A 259 -1.64 9.57 5.08
N GLY A 260 -2.35 8.81 5.91
CA GLY A 260 -1.78 7.99 6.98
C GLY A 260 -1.62 8.69 8.35
N GLU A 261 -1.86 10.00 8.41
CA GLU A 261 -1.90 10.75 9.67
C GLU A 261 -3.22 10.52 10.42
N THR A 262 -3.20 10.70 11.74
CA THR A 262 -4.42 10.67 12.55
C THR A 262 -5.04 12.06 12.61
N LEU A 263 -6.18 12.24 11.97
CA LEU A 263 -6.89 13.51 11.93
C LEU A 263 -7.98 13.58 12.99
N LEU A 264 -7.98 14.66 13.76
CA LEU A 264 -8.99 14.95 14.78
C LEU A 264 -9.95 16.02 14.26
N PRO A 265 -11.28 15.81 14.36
CA PRO A 265 -12.24 16.88 14.13
C PRO A 265 -11.93 18.05 15.07
N SER A 266 -11.84 19.26 14.53
CA SER A 266 -11.64 20.48 15.31
C SER A 266 -12.71 21.50 14.97
N PHE A 267 -13.15 22.24 15.98
CA PHE A 267 -14.22 23.22 15.84
C PHE A 267 -13.82 24.53 16.51
N PHE A 268 -13.95 25.61 15.76
CA PHE A 268 -13.77 26.97 16.26
C PHE A 268 -15.11 27.68 16.35
N LEU A 269 -15.40 28.31 17.49
CA LEU A 269 -16.64 29.04 17.69
C LEU A 269 -16.39 30.53 17.94
N ASN A 270 -17.03 31.37 17.12
CA ASN A 270 -17.13 32.80 17.36
C ASN A 270 -18.11 33.10 18.50
N ASN A 271 -18.06 34.33 19.02
CA ASN A 271 -19.01 34.80 20.04
C ASN A 271 -20.46 34.52 19.61
N TYR A 272 -21.26 33.99 20.53
CA TYR A 272 -22.69 33.65 20.32
C TYR A 272 -22.97 32.55 19.29
N ALA A 273 -21.95 31.89 18.75
CA ALA A 273 -22.15 30.72 17.90
C ALA A 273 -22.54 29.49 18.72
N CYS A 274 -23.33 28.61 18.10
CA CYS A 274 -23.58 27.27 18.59
C CYS A 274 -23.43 26.26 17.44
N LEU A 275 -23.07 25.03 17.82
CA LEU A 275 -22.91 23.91 16.91
C LEU A 275 -23.45 22.65 17.59
N THR A 276 -24.12 21.82 16.82
CA THR A 276 -24.67 20.52 17.24
C THR A 276 -24.19 19.44 16.29
N LEU A 277 -23.53 18.42 16.81
CA LEU A 277 -23.15 17.23 16.06
C LEU A 277 -24.35 16.30 15.91
N ALA A 278 -24.62 15.87 14.68
CA ALA A 278 -25.61 14.84 14.44
C ALA A 278 -25.20 13.51 15.12
N PRO A 279 -26.19 12.69 15.52
CA PRO A 279 -25.95 11.31 15.94
C PRO A 279 -25.43 10.46 14.77
#